data_AF-A0A0F9CB58-F1
#
_entry.id   AF-A0A0F9CB58-F1
#
_cell.length_a   1.000
_cell.length_b   1.000
_cell.length_c   1.000
_cell.angle_alpha   90.00
_cell.angle_beta   90.00
_cell.angle_gamma   90.00
#
_symmetry.space_group_name_H-M   'P 1'
#
loop_
_entity.id
_entity.type
_entity.pdbx_description
1 polymer ?
#
loop_
_entity_poly.entity_id
_entity_poly.type
_entity_poly.pdbx_seq_one_letter_code
_entity_poly.pdbx_strand_id
1 'polypeptide(L)' 'MPKIGKNNALTDVAGLIVGNYTDIDAVCGVTVAICPKGAVAGVDVRGAAPATREIELLEPLNLVEKIHAVVL' A
#
# COMPACT_ATOMS: atom_id res chain seq x y z
N MET A 1 17.66 7.19 -20.26
CA MET A 1 17.21 7.84 -19.01
C MET A 1 15.81 7.35 -18.70
N PRO A 2 15.49 6.93 -17.46
CA PRO A 2 14.14 6.55 -17.10
C PRO A 2 13.21 7.75 -17.27
N LYS A 3 12.07 7.54 -17.94
CA LYS A 3 11.08 8.58 -18.17
C LYS A 3 10.15 8.63 -16.95
N ILE A 4 10.06 9.79 -16.32
CA ILE A 4 9.19 10.01 -15.15
C ILE A 4 7.74 10.03 -15.61
N GLY A 5 6.84 9.53 -14.76
CA GLY A 5 5.39 9.63 -14.97
C GLY A 5 4.89 11.07 -14.96
N LYS A 6 3.63 11.27 -15.35
CA LYS A 6 3.05 12.62 -15.54
C LYS A 6 3.09 13.45 -14.26
N ASN A 7 2.77 12.84 -13.12
CA ASN A 7 2.70 13.54 -11.84
C ASN A 7 3.93 13.28 -10.97
N ASN A 8 4.86 12.45 -11.45
CA ASN A 8 5.99 11.95 -10.66
C ASN A 8 5.51 11.34 -9.32
N ALA A 9 4.42 10.55 -9.39
CA ALA A 9 3.72 10.05 -8.21
C ALA A 9 3.29 8.58 -8.38
N LEU A 10 2.99 7.92 -7.26
CA LEU A 10 2.53 6.52 -7.24
C LEU A 10 1.26 6.33 -8.08
N THR A 11 0.36 7.32 -8.08
CA THR A 11 -0.89 7.33 -8.85
C THR A 11 -0.70 7.49 -10.37
N ASP A 12 0.54 7.62 -10.86
CA ASP A 12 0.81 7.48 -12.30
C ASP A 12 0.59 6.03 -12.77
N VAL A 13 0.53 5.06 -11.85
CA VAL A 13 0.03 3.70 -12.11
C VAL A 13 -1.49 3.73 -12.25
N ALA A 14 -1.99 3.41 -13.46
CA ALA A 14 -3.40 3.52 -13.79
C ALA A 14 -4.30 2.66 -12.85
N GLY A 15 -5.31 3.29 -12.27
CA GLY A 15 -6.29 2.64 -11.40
C GLY A 15 -5.88 2.54 -9.93
N LEU A 16 -4.66 2.94 -9.56
CA LEU A 16 -4.24 3.06 -8.16
C LEU A 16 -4.68 4.41 -7.59
N ILE A 17 -5.26 4.38 -6.39
CA ILE A 17 -5.74 5.56 -5.67
C ILE A 17 -4.97 5.67 -4.36
N VAL A 18 -4.68 6.89 -3.91
CA VAL A 18 -4.11 7.14 -2.58
C VAL A 18 -5.05 8.07 -1.81
N GLY A 19 -5.43 7.67 -0.60
CA GLY A 19 -6.24 8.47 0.33
C GLY A 19 -5.47 8.74 1.61
N ASN A 20 -5.64 9.94 2.17
CA ASN A 20 -5.02 10.36 3.43
C ASN A 20 -6.09 10.92 4.36
N TYR A 21 -5.97 10.62 5.65
CA TYR A 21 -6.65 11.35 6.72
C TYR A 21 -5.59 11.82 7.72
N THR A 22 -5.72 13.07 8.18
CA THR A 22 -4.80 13.68 9.14
C THR A 22 -5.63 14.33 10.24
N ASP A 23 -5.38 13.90 11.47
CA ASP A 23 -5.86 14.56 12.67
C ASP A 23 -4.75 15.48 13.18
N ILE A 24 -4.98 16.79 13.01
CA ILE A 24 -4.00 17.82 13.34
C ILE A 24 -3.86 17.98 14.85
N ASP A 25 -4.95 17.83 15.60
CA ASP A 25 -4.96 18.01 17.05
C ASP A 25 -4.27 16.83 17.76
N ALA A 26 -4.47 15.61 17.26
CA ALA A 26 -3.83 14.41 17.78
C ALA A 26 -2.42 14.15 17.18
N VAL A 27 -2.00 14.93 16.19
CA VAL A 27 -0.72 14.78 15.47
C VAL A 27 -0.56 13.36 14.92
N CYS A 28 -1.61 12.84 14.29
CA CYS A 28 -1.63 11.50 13.73
C CYS A 28 -2.43 11.46 12.42
N GLY A 29 -2.45 10.28 11.78
CA GLY A 29 -3.17 10.10 10.53
C GLY A 29 -3.05 8.68 10.01
N VAL A 30 -3.59 8.47 8.82
CA VAL A 30 -3.52 7.22 8.08
C VAL A 30 -3.37 7.51 6.60
N THR A 31 -2.56 6.70 5.92
CA THR A 31 -2.46 6.70 4.46
C THR A 31 -2.92 5.34 3.93
N VAL A 32 -3.70 5.34 2.86
CA VAL A 32 -4.17 4.10 2.23
C VAL A 32 -3.87 4.15 0.74
N ALA A 33 -3.11 3.17 0.25
CA ALA A 33 -3.01 2.87 -1.17
C ALA A 33 -4.14 1.88 -1.52
N ILE A 34 -5.03 2.25 -2.44
CA ILE A 34 -6.25 1.51 -2.78
C ILE A 34 -6.15 1.03 -4.24
N CYS A 35 -6.39 -0.26 -4.43
CA CYS A 35 -6.46 -0.96 -5.70
C CYS A 35 -7.91 -1.45 -5.93
N PRO A 36 -8.82 -0.63 -6.49
CA PRO A 36 -10.25 -0.97 -6.58
C PRO A 36 -10.55 -2.28 -7.33
N LYS A 37 -9.67 -2.68 -8.26
CA LYS A 37 -9.78 -3.92 -9.04
C LYS A 37 -8.97 -5.09 -8.45
N GLY A 38 -8.40 -4.91 -7.27
CA GLY A 38 -7.42 -5.81 -6.67
C GLY A 38 -6.03 -5.72 -7.34
N ALA A 39 -4.98 -6.00 -6.59
CA ALA A 39 -3.61 -6.10 -7.09
C ALA A 39 -2.90 -7.30 -6.46
N VAL A 40 -2.02 -7.96 -7.24
CA VAL A 40 -1.07 -8.94 -6.71
C VAL A 40 -0.09 -8.20 -5.81
N ALA A 41 0.19 -8.75 -4.63
CA ALA A 41 1.03 -8.11 -3.63
C ALA A 41 1.95 -9.12 -2.95
N GLY A 42 3.07 -8.62 -2.43
CA GLY A 42 4.02 -9.30 -1.58
C GLY A 42 4.61 -8.30 -0.58
N VAL A 43 5.23 -8.78 0.49
CA VAL A 43 5.75 -7.92 1.56
C VAL A 43 7.13 -8.41 2.04
N ASP A 44 8.02 -7.46 2.32
CA ASP A 44 9.34 -7.69 2.92
C ASP A 44 9.46 -6.79 4.16
N VAL A 45 9.54 -7.40 5.34
CA VAL A 45 9.61 -6.70 6.63
C VAL A 45 11.05 -6.76 7.15
N ARG A 46 11.73 -5.61 7.11
CA ARG A 46 13.16 -5.52 7.47
C ARG A 46 13.46 -4.91 8.84
N GLY A 47 12.46 -4.31 9.48
CA GLY A 47 12.61 -3.72 10.81
C GLY A 47 12.68 -4.78 11.90
N ALA A 48 13.44 -4.51 12.97
CA ALA A 48 13.60 -5.44 14.09
C ALA A 48 12.39 -5.49 15.05
N ALA A 49 11.48 -4.51 14.98
CA ALA A 49 10.29 -4.42 15.83
C ALA A 49 9.05 -4.04 14.99
N PRO A 50 8.56 -4.94 14.11
CA PRO A 50 7.43 -4.65 13.25
C PRO A 50 6.11 -4.67 14.03
N ALA A 51 5.20 -3.77 13.67
CA ALA A 51 3.79 -3.80 14.04
C ALA A 51 2.98 -3.94 12.75
N THR A 52 2.75 -5.20 12.35
CA THR A 52 2.11 -5.52 11.07
C THR A 52 0.78 -6.22 11.32
N ARG A 53 -0.05 -6.22 10.29
CA ARG A 53 -1.34 -6.90 10.28
C ARG A 53 -1.49 -7.59 8.93
N GLU A 54 -1.94 -8.85 8.94
CA GLU A 54 -2.38 -9.57 7.74
C GLU A 54 -1.27 -9.71 6.69
N ILE A 55 0.01 -9.73 7.08
CA ILE A 55 1.12 -9.89 6.14
C ILE A 55 1.34 -11.35 5.75
N GLU A 56 0.91 -12.28 6.59
CA GLU A 56 1.01 -13.72 6.37
C GLU A 56 0.22 -14.14 5.12
N LEU A 57 -0.92 -13.50 4.81
CA LEU A 57 -1.69 -13.81 3.60
C LEU A 57 -0.94 -13.48 2.30
N LEU A 58 0.11 -12.65 2.36
CA LEU A 58 0.91 -12.24 1.21
C LEU A 58 2.04 -13.21 0.87
N GLU A 59 2.19 -14.30 1.63
CA GLU A 59 3.06 -15.43 1.25
C GLU A 59 2.55 -16.05 -0.07
N PRO A 60 3.39 -16.20 -1.10
CA PRO A 60 2.97 -16.71 -2.42
C PRO A 60 2.27 -18.07 -2.46
N LEU A 61 2.37 -18.87 -1.39
CA LEU A 61 1.73 -20.18 -1.27
C LEU A 61 0.33 -20.13 -0.66
N ASN A 62 -0.10 -18.97 -0.15
CA ASN A 62 -1.39 -18.81 0.51
C ASN A 62 -2.52 -18.52 -0.49
N LEU A 63 -3.76 -18.68 -0.02
CA LEU A 63 -4.98 -18.66 -0.84
C LEU A 63 -5.27 -17.29 -1.49
N VAL A 64 -4.84 -16.19 -0.87
CA VAL A 64 -5.24 -14.84 -1.29
C VAL A 64 -4.38 -14.37 -2.45
N GLU A 65 -4.96 -14.31 -3.64
CA GLU A 65 -4.24 -13.90 -4.86
C GLU A 65 -4.11 -12.38 -5.02
N LYS A 66 -5.04 -11.61 -4.44
CA LYS A 66 -5.12 -10.14 -4.62
C LYS A 66 -5.59 -9.44 -3.36
N ILE A 67 -4.99 -8.28 -3.09
CA ILE A 67 -5.45 -7.33 -2.07
C ILE A 67 -6.05 -6.08 -2.70
N HIS A 68 -6.88 -5.37 -1.93
CA HIS A 68 -7.56 -4.16 -2.38
C HIS A 68 -6.99 -2.89 -1.77
N ALA A 69 -6.22 -2.99 -0.69
CA ALA A 69 -5.60 -1.84 -0.06
C ALA A 69 -4.38 -2.22 0.78
N VAL A 70 -3.47 -1.26 0.94
CA VAL A 70 -2.39 -1.27 1.93
C VAL A 70 -2.56 -0.04 2.82
N VAL A 71 -2.47 -0.23 4.13
CA VAL A 71 -2.64 0.81 5.15
C VAL A 71 -1.30 1.11 5.80
N LEU A 72 -1.01 2.40 5.98
CA LEU A 72 0.16 2.95 6.68
C LEU A 72 -0.30 3.80 7.87
#